data_AF-A0A5R9DS03-F1
#
_entry.id   AF-A0A5R9DS03-F1
#
_cell.length_a   1.000
_cell.length_b   1.000
_cell.length_c   1.000
_cell.angle_alpha   90.00
_cell.angle_beta   90.00
_cell.angle_gamma   90.00
#
_symmetry.space_group_name_H-M   'P 1'
#
loop_
_entity.id
_entity.type
_entity.pdbx_description
1 polymer ?
#
loop_
_entity_poly.entity_id
_entity_poly.type
_entity_poly.pdbx_seq_one_letter_code
_entity_poly.pdbx_strand_id
1 'polypeptide(L)'
;MSVRIESNSQLTPEQERVYRLRNAAERDGGTPGGFLELLAAVVADGTWRQIPSGINSSAPFSSFAEFIEAKPPFGLGQRVQDVHVLLQMRHPHETVAEIRARMDAMRAEVRRLLAEDGITGYSEQQRDRDIQAWTALDKAGSWWLAFFVACQVRPANAGTSEAPKHGDVPKISAAEFARRAGTSPERILRYYKAWEAAHTAGAVAVSATDLYPGHEPVELPPADDWTLYYTSRRSASSDRGALISAAAEAEGIRPTKALEVAENPTALRAAIMADPKTAEAARNALKALTAEERREEHLSYVRQAAEEGKAQAPSGQVIELPEQIRNEVTAHLAEVTDDTADTETVTSTYEAVQELVAKVVEADPQLRASEQRVRFQKALKATRKNISSIDPTDLPAVVDDDLRQEITSLQELVNALVASITSRG
;
A
#
# COMPACT_ATOMS: atom_id res chain seq x y z
N MET A 1 -84.30 7.14 -5.80
CA MET A 1 -83.73 6.04 -5.01
C MET A 1 -82.45 6.55 -4.37
N SER A 2 -82.55 7.06 -3.14
CA SER A 2 -81.39 7.45 -2.33
C SER A 2 -80.74 6.20 -1.77
N VAL A 3 -79.52 5.92 -2.22
CA VAL A 3 -78.65 4.96 -1.54
C VAL A 3 -78.25 5.62 -0.21
N ARG A 4 -78.67 4.97 0.87
CA ARG A 4 -78.48 5.39 2.25
C ARG A 4 -76.99 5.50 2.58
N ILE A 5 -76.59 6.70 2.99
CA ILE A 5 -75.40 6.94 3.81
C ILE A 5 -75.79 6.51 5.22
N GLU A 6 -75.63 5.22 5.54
CA GLU A 6 -75.75 4.71 6.91
C GLU A 6 -74.37 4.72 7.56
N SER A 7 -74.14 5.75 8.38
CA SER A 7 -73.38 5.70 9.64
C SER A 7 -71.91 5.28 9.63
N ASN A 8 -71.01 6.20 9.25
CA ASN A 8 -69.65 6.27 9.82
C ASN A 8 -69.72 6.77 11.28
N SER A 9 -70.31 5.96 12.17
CA SER A 9 -70.37 6.25 13.60
C SER A 9 -69.95 5.00 14.36
N GLN A 10 -68.67 4.98 14.73
CA GLN A 10 -67.93 4.13 15.70
C GLN A 10 -66.52 3.77 15.21
N LEU A 11 -65.88 4.61 14.38
CA LEU A 11 -64.43 4.54 14.25
C LEU A 11 -63.79 5.12 15.51
N THR A 12 -62.79 4.45 16.07
CA THR A 12 -61.99 5.05 17.15
C THR A 12 -61.20 6.25 16.61
N PRO A 13 -60.80 7.22 17.46
CA PRO A 13 -59.98 8.37 17.02
C PRO A 13 -58.71 7.95 16.25
N GLU A 14 -58.16 6.79 16.57
CA GLU A 14 -56.98 6.19 15.94
C GLU A 14 -57.31 5.61 14.56
N GLN A 15 -58.46 4.93 14.42
CA GLN A 15 -58.96 4.46 13.12
C GLN A 15 -59.30 5.62 12.19
N GLU A 16 -59.94 6.68 12.71
CA GLU A 16 -60.19 7.91 11.94
C GLU A 16 -58.89 8.59 11.51
N ARG A 17 -57.82 8.49 12.31
CA ARG A 17 -56.51 9.06 11.98
C ARG A 17 -55.86 8.30 10.83
N VAL A 18 -55.76 6.96 10.92
CA VAL A 18 -55.19 6.14 9.83
C VAL A 18 -56.01 6.28 8.55
N TYR A 19 -57.34 6.29 8.65
CA TYR A 19 -58.22 6.51 7.51
C TYR A 19 -58.01 7.89 6.87
N ARG A 20 -57.88 8.95 7.66
CA ARG A 20 -57.59 10.32 7.15
C ARG A 20 -56.20 10.43 6.50
N LEU A 21 -55.16 9.89 7.15
CA LEU A 21 -53.79 9.93 6.63
C LEU A 21 -53.67 9.13 5.32
N ARG A 22 -54.33 7.98 5.23
CA ARG A 22 -54.41 7.19 3.99
C ARG A 22 -55.18 7.91 2.89
N ASN A 23 -56.35 8.49 3.19
CA ASN A 23 -57.11 9.26 2.20
C ASN A 23 -56.35 10.50 1.72
N ALA A 24 -55.51 11.11 2.57
CA ALA A 24 -54.60 12.17 2.16
C ALA A 24 -53.53 11.65 1.19
N ALA A 25 -52.89 10.52 1.52
CA ALA A 25 -51.90 9.88 0.66
C ALA A 25 -52.49 9.40 -0.69
N GLU A 26 -53.75 8.95 -0.72
CA GLU A 26 -54.46 8.54 -1.94
C GLU A 26 -54.91 9.75 -2.78
N ARG A 27 -55.33 10.86 -2.15
CA ARG A 27 -55.70 12.11 -2.86
C ARG A 27 -54.51 12.79 -3.54
N ASP A 28 -53.31 12.65 -2.98
CA ASP A 28 -52.06 13.15 -3.58
C ASP A 28 -51.51 12.21 -4.67
N GLY A 29 -52.32 11.26 -5.18
CA GLY A 29 -52.00 10.41 -6.32
C GLY A 29 -51.37 9.06 -5.95
N GLY A 30 -51.46 8.61 -4.69
CA GLY A 30 -50.94 7.30 -4.28
C GLY A 30 -49.43 7.19 -4.45
N THR A 31 -48.70 8.29 -4.23
CA THR A 31 -47.25 8.31 -4.47
C THR A 31 -46.51 7.51 -3.40
N PRO A 32 -45.39 6.84 -3.74
CA PRO A 32 -44.52 6.19 -2.77
C PRO A 32 -44.11 7.11 -1.61
N GLY A 33 -43.95 8.42 -1.87
CA GLY A 33 -43.64 9.41 -0.84
C GLY A 33 -44.75 9.55 0.20
N GLY A 34 -46.01 9.70 -0.22
CA GLY A 34 -47.15 9.81 0.71
C GLY A 34 -47.32 8.56 1.59
N PHE A 35 -47.00 7.38 1.06
CA PHE A 35 -47.01 6.15 1.84
C PHE A 35 -45.89 6.10 2.90
N LEU A 36 -44.68 6.57 2.57
CA LEU A 36 -43.58 6.66 3.54
C LEU A 36 -43.90 7.64 4.68
N GLU A 37 -44.60 8.74 4.39
CA GLU A 37 -45.08 9.68 5.40
C GLU A 37 -46.16 9.07 6.30
N LEU A 38 -47.08 8.28 5.72
CA LEU A 38 -48.06 7.51 6.49
C LEU A 38 -47.38 6.51 7.43
N LEU A 39 -46.38 5.76 6.94
CA LEU A 39 -45.61 4.84 7.78
C LEU A 39 -44.87 5.58 8.89
N ALA A 40 -44.25 6.73 8.58
CA ALA A 40 -43.55 7.54 9.57
C ALA A 40 -44.48 7.99 10.70
N ALA A 41 -45.68 8.46 10.36
CA ALA A 41 -46.68 8.88 11.34
C ALA A 41 -47.19 7.71 12.20
N VAL A 42 -47.54 6.58 11.58
CA VAL A 42 -48.07 5.41 12.29
C VAL A 42 -47.05 4.81 13.25
N VAL A 43 -45.79 4.77 12.85
CA VAL A 43 -44.71 4.19 13.65
C VAL A 43 -44.27 5.13 14.78
N ALA A 44 -44.11 6.43 14.50
CA ALA A 44 -43.71 7.41 15.52
C ALA A 44 -44.71 7.49 16.67
N ASP A 45 -46.00 7.46 16.36
CA ASP A 45 -47.07 7.55 17.37
C ASP A 45 -47.43 6.20 18.00
N GLY A 46 -46.86 5.09 17.50
CA GLY A 46 -47.26 3.73 17.90
C GLY A 46 -48.74 3.43 17.64
N THR A 47 -49.36 4.13 16.68
CA THR A 47 -50.81 4.11 16.44
C THR A 47 -51.31 2.69 16.13
N TRP A 48 -50.51 1.90 15.43
CA TRP A 48 -50.84 0.52 15.05
C TRP A 48 -51.08 -0.41 16.26
N ARG A 49 -50.49 -0.11 17.43
CA ARG A 49 -50.67 -0.88 18.68
C ARG A 49 -51.98 -0.56 19.42
N GLN A 50 -52.68 0.47 18.97
CA GLN A 50 -53.89 0.97 19.63
C GLN A 50 -55.15 0.67 18.80
N ILE A 51 -54.98 0.35 17.51
CA ILE A 51 -56.09 0.06 16.62
C ILE A 51 -56.57 -1.38 16.82
N PRO A 52 -57.88 -1.60 17.03
CA PRO A 52 -58.44 -2.94 17.11
C PRO A 52 -58.27 -3.71 15.81
N SER A 53 -57.96 -5.00 15.90
CA SER A 53 -57.63 -5.85 14.74
C SER A 53 -58.82 -6.21 13.84
N GLY A 54 -60.06 -5.87 14.22
CA GLY A 54 -61.23 -6.07 13.37
C GLY A 54 -62.55 -5.66 14.03
N ILE A 55 -63.66 -5.81 13.28
CA ILE A 55 -65.01 -5.32 13.64
C ILE A 55 -65.51 -5.87 14.99
N ASN A 56 -65.13 -7.11 15.36
CA ASN A 56 -65.56 -7.78 16.59
C ASN A 56 -64.41 -8.05 17.57
N SER A 57 -63.28 -7.37 17.40
CA SER A 57 -62.11 -7.49 18.27
C SER A 57 -61.87 -6.15 18.97
N SER A 58 -61.70 -6.16 20.28
CA SER A 58 -61.20 -5.01 21.04
C SER A 58 -59.68 -5.07 21.24
N ALA A 59 -59.04 -6.18 20.85
CA ALA A 59 -57.62 -6.38 20.99
C ALA A 59 -56.87 -5.73 19.82
N PRO A 60 -55.72 -5.09 20.08
CA PRO A 60 -54.88 -4.55 19.02
C PRO A 60 -54.19 -5.66 18.21
N PHE A 61 -53.53 -5.28 17.12
CA PHE A 61 -52.73 -6.20 16.31
C PHE A 61 -51.60 -6.84 17.12
N SER A 62 -51.40 -8.15 16.94
CA SER A 62 -50.34 -8.92 17.58
C SER A 62 -48.96 -8.64 16.98
N SER A 63 -48.93 -8.26 15.70
CA SER A 63 -47.73 -8.01 14.92
C SER A 63 -47.89 -6.78 14.04
N PHE A 64 -46.78 -6.17 13.63
CA PHE A 64 -46.83 -5.04 12.71
C PHE A 64 -47.17 -5.49 11.29
N ALA A 65 -46.74 -6.70 10.92
CA ALA A 65 -47.10 -7.34 9.65
C ALA A 65 -48.62 -7.51 9.49
N GLU A 66 -49.32 -7.99 10.52
CA GLU A 66 -50.79 -8.11 10.48
C GLU A 66 -51.47 -6.75 10.27
N PHE A 67 -50.96 -5.68 10.89
CA PHE A 67 -51.47 -4.33 10.70
C PHE A 67 -51.23 -3.82 9.27
N ILE A 68 -50.06 -4.09 8.68
CA ILE A 68 -49.74 -3.71 7.30
C ILE A 68 -50.71 -4.38 6.32
N GLU A 69 -50.98 -5.68 6.50
CA GLU A 69 -51.81 -6.48 5.59
C GLU A 69 -53.31 -6.31 5.82
N ALA A 70 -53.72 -5.95 7.04
CA ALA A 70 -55.12 -5.78 7.38
C ALA A 70 -55.79 -4.71 6.51
N LYS A 71 -57.02 -5.01 6.09
CA LYS A 71 -57.77 -4.10 5.24
C LYS A 71 -58.16 -2.82 6.01
N PRO A 72 -58.17 -1.67 5.32
CA PRO A 72 -58.78 -0.45 5.83
C PRO A 72 -60.22 -0.69 6.28
N PRO A 73 -60.70 -0.04 7.36
CA PRO A 73 -60.04 1.02 8.13
C PRO A 73 -59.09 0.53 9.24
N PHE A 74 -58.89 -0.77 9.41
CA PHE A 74 -58.14 -1.35 10.53
C PHE A 74 -56.62 -1.38 10.28
N GLY A 75 -56.20 -1.56 9.02
CA GLY A 75 -54.78 -1.60 8.63
C GLY A 75 -54.50 -0.84 7.34
N LEU A 76 -53.31 -1.09 6.76
CA LEU A 76 -52.84 -0.38 5.56
C LEU A 76 -53.24 -1.05 4.24
N GLY A 77 -53.65 -2.32 4.28
CA GLY A 77 -54.05 -3.11 3.10
C GLY A 77 -52.91 -3.33 2.10
N GLN A 78 -51.66 -3.31 2.54
CA GLN A 78 -50.48 -3.53 1.70
C GLN A 78 -49.87 -4.89 1.99
N ARG A 79 -49.22 -5.51 1.00
CA ARG A 79 -48.43 -6.72 1.27
C ARG A 79 -47.09 -6.33 1.86
N VAL A 80 -46.60 -7.09 2.84
CA VAL A 80 -45.31 -6.79 3.48
C VAL A 80 -44.14 -6.76 2.48
N GLN A 81 -44.20 -7.60 1.43
CA GLN A 81 -43.18 -7.59 0.37
C GLN A 81 -43.16 -6.27 -0.41
N ASP A 82 -44.33 -5.69 -0.69
CA ASP A 82 -44.45 -4.41 -1.39
C ASP A 82 -43.93 -3.27 -0.52
N VAL A 83 -44.15 -3.35 0.81
CA VAL A 83 -43.58 -2.40 1.77
C VAL A 83 -42.05 -2.45 1.79
N HIS A 84 -41.43 -3.63 1.74
CA HIS A 84 -39.97 -3.74 1.64
C HIS A 84 -39.40 -3.03 0.41
N VAL A 85 -40.09 -3.11 -0.73
CA VAL A 85 -39.70 -2.39 -1.95
C VAL A 85 -39.85 -0.88 -1.75
N LEU A 86 -40.95 -0.43 -1.15
CA LEU A 86 -41.21 0.99 -0.89
C LEU A 86 -40.18 1.60 0.08
N LEU A 87 -39.72 0.84 1.09
CA LEU A 87 -38.69 1.30 2.04
C LEU A 87 -37.32 1.55 1.37
N GLN A 88 -37.07 0.99 0.19
CA GLN A 88 -35.85 1.26 -0.59
C GLN A 88 -35.94 2.56 -1.41
N MET A 89 -37.16 3.08 -1.63
CA MET A 89 -37.38 4.31 -2.36
C MET A 89 -37.05 5.53 -1.49
N ARG A 90 -36.53 6.59 -2.13
CA ARG A 90 -36.31 7.88 -1.47
C ARG A 90 -37.57 8.73 -1.54
N HIS A 91 -37.95 9.30 -0.40
CA HIS A 91 -38.97 10.32 -0.33
C HIS A 91 -38.50 11.59 -1.07
N PRO A 92 -39.38 12.26 -1.84
CA PRO A 92 -38.99 13.40 -2.69
C PRO A 92 -38.26 14.54 -1.96
N HIS A 93 -38.51 14.69 -0.67
CA HIS A 93 -37.96 15.77 0.16
C HIS A 93 -36.79 15.36 1.08
N GLU A 94 -36.18 14.18 0.87
CA GLU A 94 -35.00 13.72 1.63
C GLU A 94 -33.70 14.51 1.37
N THR A 95 -33.76 15.52 0.52
CA THR A 95 -32.70 16.54 0.42
C THR A 95 -32.65 17.41 1.68
N VAL A 96 -33.77 17.58 2.38
CA VAL A 96 -33.85 18.30 3.67
C VAL A 96 -33.39 17.39 4.80
N ALA A 97 -32.43 17.84 5.60
CA ALA A 97 -31.76 17.02 6.62
C ALA A 97 -32.74 16.46 7.68
N GLU A 98 -33.68 17.27 8.14
CA GLU A 98 -34.70 16.85 9.12
C GLU A 98 -35.62 15.75 8.57
N ILE A 99 -36.09 15.91 7.32
CA ILE A 99 -36.93 14.91 6.65
C ILE A 99 -36.15 13.62 6.42
N ARG A 100 -34.87 13.70 6.04
CA ARG A 100 -33.98 12.53 5.91
C ARG A 100 -33.85 11.77 7.22
N ALA A 101 -33.53 12.47 8.31
CA ALA A 101 -33.40 11.85 9.62
C ALA A 101 -34.71 11.16 10.05
N ARG A 102 -35.86 11.80 9.80
CA ARG A 102 -37.18 11.22 10.06
C ARG A 102 -37.44 9.95 9.23
N MET A 103 -37.17 9.99 7.92
CA MET A 103 -37.35 8.83 7.04
C MET A 103 -36.41 7.68 7.39
N ASP A 104 -35.17 7.96 7.75
CA ASP A 104 -34.20 6.94 8.17
C ASP A 104 -34.61 6.28 9.50
N ALA A 105 -35.08 7.08 10.47
CA ALA A 105 -35.63 6.56 11.71
C ALA A 105 -36.88 5.68 11.47
N MET A 106 -37.80 6.11 10.61
CA MET A 106 -38.96 5.32 10.21
C MET A 106 -38.54 4.00 9.56
N ARG A 107 -37.62 4.01 8.59
CA ARG A 107 -37.14 2.78 7.92
C ARG A 107 -36.50 1.82 8.90
N ALA A 108 -35.68 2.33 9.83
CA ALA A 108 -35.03 1.52 10.84
C ALA A 108 -36.07 0.84 11.75
N GLU A 109 -37.06 1.60 12.20
CA GLU A 109 -38.09 1.09 13.10
C GLU A 109 -39.06 0.12 12.41
N VAL A 110 -39.50 0.41 11.17
CA VAL A 110 -40.30 -0.53 10.37
C VAL A 110 -39.55 -1.84 10.14
N ARG A 111 -38.26 -1.79 9.79
CA ARG A 111 -37.43 -3.00 9.61
C ARG A 111 -37.28 -3.78 10.92
N ARG A 112 -37.13 -3.08 12.05
CA ARG A 112 -37.04 -3.69 13.38
C ARG A 112 -38.34 -4.43 13.71
N LEU A 113 -39.50 -3.77 13.54
CA LEU A 113 -40.81 -4.36 13.78
C LEU A 113 -41.09 -5.58 12.89
N LEU A 114 -40.79 -5.48 11.59
CA LEU A 114 -40.94 -6.61 10.68
C LEU A 114 -39.98 -7.76 11.00
N ALA A 115 -38.76 -7.47 11.49
CA ALA A 115 -37.82 -8.49 11.93
C ALA A 115 -38.27 -9.20 13.21
N GLU A 116 -38.93 -8.50 14.15
CA GLU A 116 -39.59 -9.12 15.32
C GLU A 116 -40.68 -10.12 14.88
N ASP A 117 -41.35 -9.82 13.78
CA ASP A 117 -42.36 -10.68 13.15
C ASP A 117 -41.74 -11.81 12.30
N GLY A 118 -40.41 -11.96 12.29
CA GLY A 118 -39.68 -12.95 11.49
C GLY A 118 -39.58 -12.63 10.00
N ILE A 119 -40.06 -11.45 9.57
CA ILE A 119 -40.11 -11.01 8.18
C ILE A 119 -38.98 -10.01 7.94
N THR A 120 -37.80 -10.53 7.61
CA THR A 120 -36.58 -9.71 7.46
C THR A 120 -36.46 -9.04 6.09
N GLY A 121 -37.33 -9.36 5.14
CA GLY A 121 -37.19 -8.95 3.73
C GLY A 121 -36.00 -9.60 3.01
N TYR A 122 -35.29 -10.51 3.69
CA TYR A 122 -34.17 -11.27 3.17
C TYR A 122 -34.67 -12.64 2.71
N SER A 123 -34.94 -12.74 1.41
CA SER A 123 -35.48 -13.98 0.82
C SER A 123 -34.48 -15.14 0.92
N GLU A 124 -34.97 -16.38 0.97
CA GLU A 124 -34.10 -17.57 0.90
C GLU A 124 -33.23 -17.54 -0.36
N GLN A 125 -33.75 -17.07 -1.49
CA GLN A 125 -32.97 -16.91 -2.72
C GLN A 125 -31.86 -15.85 -2.64
N GLN A 126 -32.00 -14.81 -1.81
CA GLN A 126 -30.92 -13.85 -1.53
C GLN A 126 -29.91 -14.44 -0.56
N ARG A 127 -30.37 -15.18 0.44
CA ARG A 127 -29.50 -15.93 1.35
C ARG A 127 -28.65 -16.94 0.57
N ASP A 128 -29.25 -17.70 -0.33
CA ASP A 128 -28.55 -18.67 -1.17
C ASP A 128 -27.58 -18.00 -2.12
N ARG A 129 -27.94 -16.85 -2.71
CA ARG A 129 -27.02 -16.05 -3.53
C ARG A 129 -25.83 -15.53 -2.73
N ASP A 130 -26.05 -15.03 -1.52
CA ASP A 130 -24.98 -14.51 -0.67
C ASP A 130 -24.10 -15.64 -0.13
N ILE A 131 -24.69 -16.81 0.19
CA ILE A 131 -23.95 -18.03 0.56
C ILE A 131 -23.12 -18.53 -0.64
N GLN A 132 -23.68 -18.53 -1.84
CA GLN A 132 -22.96 -18.89 -3.07
C GLN A 132 -21.84 -17.90 -3.38
N ALA A 133 -22.09 -16.59 -3.25
CA ALA A 133 -21.10 -15.54 -3.41
C ALA A 133 -19.98 -15.67 -2.38
N TRP A 134 -20.32 -15.94 -1.10
CA TRP A 134 -19.36 -16.21 -0.04
C TRP A 134 -18.53 -17.47 -0.32
N THR A 135 -19.17 -18.57 -0.74
CA THR A 135 -18.50 -19.83 -1.11
C THR A 135 -17.60 -19.64 -2.33
N ALA A 136 -17.97 -18.76 -3.26
CA ALA A 136 -17.18 -18.47 -4.46
C ALA A 136 -15.99 -17.55 -4.12
N LEU A 137 -16.17 -16.57 -3.22
CA LEU A 137 -15.09 -15.77 -2.62
C LEU A 137 -14.10 -16.64 -1.84
N ASP A 138 -14.59 -17.65 -1.12
CA ASP A 138 -13.77 -18.60 -0.36
C ASP A 138 -12.97 -19.55 -1.29
N LYS A 139 -13.57 -20.02 -2.39
CA LYS A 139 -12.93 -20.97 -3.33
C LYS A 139 -12.02 -20.35 -4.39
N ALA A 140 -12.37 -19.18 -4.95
CA ALA A 140 -11.61 -18.54 -6.03
C ALA A 140 -10.85 -17.27 -5.56
N GLY A 141 -11.03 -16.84 -4.31
CA GLY A 141 -10.26 -15.76 -3.71
C GLY A 141 -10.34 -14.45 -4.51
N SER A 142 -9.18 -13.86 -4.76
CA SER A 142 -9.04 -12.53 -5.38
C SER A 142 -9.49 -12.45 -6.86
N TRP A 143 -9.78 -13.59 -7.51
CA TRP A 143 -10.38 -13.63 -8.85
C TRP A 143 -11.78 -12.99 -8.89
N TRP A 144 -12.60 -13.20 -7.86
CA TRP A 144 -13.93 -12.59 -7.80
C TRP A 144 -13.87 -11.08 -7.67
N LEU A 145 -12.94 -10.56 -6.88
CA LEU A 145 -12.71 -9.12 -6.77
C LEU A 145 -12.32 -8.53 -8.13
N ALA A 146 -11.49 -9.24 -8.89
CA ALA A 146 -11.11 -8.85 -10.25
C ALA A 146 -12.30 -8.87 -11.22
N PHE A 147 -13.10 -9.93 -11.19
CA PHE A 147 -14.32 -10.07 -11.97
C PHE A 147 -15.33 -8.95 -11.66
N PHE A 148 -15.59 -8.66 -10.39
CA PHE A 148 -16.49 -7.57 -9.98
C PHE A 148 -15.98 -6.21 -10.43
N VAL A 149 -14.67 -5.96 -10.31
CA VAL A 149 -14.05 -4.74 -10.83
C VAL A 149 -14.20 -4.68 -12.36
N ALA A 150 -13.94 -5.76 -13.08
CA ALA A 150 -14.07 -5.81 -14.53
C ALA A 150 -15.52 -5.60 -15.01
N CYS A 151 -16.52 -6.10 -14.27
CA CYS A 151 -17.94 -5.87 -14.56
C CYS A 151 -18.37 -4.42 -14.33
N GLN A 152 -17.80 -3.74 -13.33
CA GLN A 152 -18.32 -2.46 -12.83
C GLN A 152 -17.50 -1.24 -13.27
N VAL A 153 -16.23 -1.43 -13.62
CA VAL A 153 -15.27 -0.32 -13.80
C VAL A 153 -14.86 -0.16 -15.26
N ARG A 154 -14.86 1.09 -15.73
CA ARG A 154 -14.19 1.50 -16.98
C ARG A 154 -12.85 2.19 -16.69
N PRO A 155 -11.79 1.93 -17.46
CA PRO A 155 -10.53 2.65 -17.33
C PRO A 155 -10.69 4.08 -17.87
N ALA A 156 -9.99 5.04 -17.25
CA ALA A 156 -10.17 6.48 -17.53
C ALA A 156 -9.85 6.91 -18.98
N ASN A 157 -9.12 6.09 -19.74
CA ASN A 157 -8.67 6.38 -21.11
C ASN A 157 -9.42 5.59 -22.20
N ALA A 158 -10.46 4.82 -21.86
CA ALA A 158 -11.33 4.23 -22.88
C ALA A 158 -12.17 5.37 -23.48
N GLY A 159 -11.96 5.66 -24.76
CA GLY A 159 -12.71 6.69 -25.49
C GLY A 159 -14.22 6.52 -25.33
N THR A 160 -14.97 7.60 -25.55
CA THR A 160 -16.44 7.61 -25.55
C THR A 160 -16.96 6.69 -26.66
N SER A 161 -17.07 5.39 -26.40
CA SER A 161 -17.71 4.44 -27.30
C SER A 161 -19.02 3.94 -26.70
N GLU A 162 -20.05 4.14 -27.52
CA GLU A 162 -21.44 3.68 -27.49
C GLU A 162 -22.29 3.95 -26.24
N ALA A 163 -23.44 4.57 -26.49
CA ALA A 163 -24.52 4.71 -25.52
C ALA A 163 -25.01 3.32 -25.08
N PRO A 164 -25.35 3.13 -23.79
CA PRO A 164 -25.81 1.85 -23.27
C PRO A 164 -27.02 1.36 -24.08
N LYS A 165 -26.99 0.08 -24.49
CA LYS A 165 -28.17 -0.59 -25.05
C LYS A 165 -29.27 -0.60 -23.97
N HIS A 166 -30.51 -0.39 -24.41
CA HIS A 166 -31.68 -0.18 -23.55
C HIS A 166 -31.75 -1.16 -22.36
N GLY A 167 -31.56 -0.65 -21.14
CA GLY A 167 -31.74 -1.41 -19.88
C GLY A 167 -30.48 -1.60 -19.03
N ASP A 168 -29.29 -1.41 -19.59
CA ASP A 168 -28.04 -1.69 -18.87
C ASP A 168 -27.55 -0.54 -18.00
N VAL A 169 -27.18 -0.86 -16.76
CA VAL A 169 -26.53 0.10 -15.84
C VAL A 169 -25.12 0.38 -16.36
N PRO A 170 -24.72 1.65 -16.59
CA PRO A 170 -23.41 1.96 -17.14
C PRO A 170 -22.29 1.71 -16.12
N LYS A 171 -21.12 1.24 -16.61
CA LYS A 171 -19.90 1.14 -15.81
C LYS A 171 -19.45 2.50 -15.28
N ILE A 172 -18.90 2.50 -14.07
CA ILE A 172 -18.40 3.70 -13.39
C ILE A 172 -16.87 3.81 -13.51
N SER A 173 -16.33 5.01 -13.27
CA SER A 173 -14.87 5.18 -13.26
C SER A 173 -14.24 4.49 -12.05
N ALA A 174 -12.95 4.15 -12.14
CA ALA A 174 -12.20 3.57 -11.01
C ALA A 174 -12.20 4.50 -9.78
N ALA A 175 -12.17 5.82 -9.98
CA ALA A 175 -12.25 6.81 -8.91
C ALA A 175 -13.61 6.79 -8.19
N GLU A 176 -14.70 6.68 -8.96
CA GLU A 176 -16.04 6.61 -8.39
C GLU A 176 -16.29 5.30 -7.66
N PHE A 177 -15.82 4.19 -8.22
CA PHE A 177 -15.87 2.88 -7.56
C PHE A 177 -15.09 2.90 -6.24
N ALA A 178 -13.86 3.44 -6.26
CA ALA A 178 -13.00 3.55 -5.09
C ALA A 178 -13.64 4.39 -3.97
N ARG A 179 -14.27 5.52 -4.32
CA ARG A 179 -15.01 6.37 -3.38
C ARG A 179 -16.15 5.63 -2.71
N ARG A 180 -16.94 4.86 -3.46
CA ARG A 180 -18.09 4.10 -2.93
C ARG A 180 -17.67 2.90 -2.09
N ALA A 181 -16.56 2.26 -2.45
CA ALA A 181 -16.03 1.08 -1.78
C ALA A 181 -15.07 1.39 -0.62
N GLY A 182 -14.79 2.67 -0.33
CA GLY A 182 -13.87 3.07 0.74
C GLY A 182 -12.42 2.64 0.50
N THR A 183 -11.95 2.69 -0.74
CA THR A 183 -10.61 2.21 -1.16
C THR A 183 -9.91 3.18 -2.12
N SER A 184 -8.72 2.83 -2.62
CA SER A 184 -7.96 3.69 -3.55
C SER A 184 -8.21 3.33 -5.03
N PRO A 185 -8.26 4.32 -5.94
CA PRO A 185 -8.38 4.07 -7.38
C PRO A 185 -7.25 3.17 -7.92
N GLU A 186 -6.03 3.28 -7.38
CA GLU A 186 -4.87 2.46 -7.77
C GLU A 186 -5.07 0.98 -7.42
N ARG A 187 -5.73 0.69 -6.30
CA ARG A 187 -6.08 -0.69 -5.94
C ARG A 187 -7.10 -1.25 -6.93
N ILE A 188 -8.12 -0.49 -7.29
CA ILE A 188 -9.13 -0.89 -8.29
C ILE A 188 -8.49 -1.14 -9.66
N LEU A 189 -7.65 -0.22 -10.12
CA LEU A 189 -6.95 -0.38 -11.41
C LEU A 189 -5.99 -1.57 -11.45
N ARG A 190 -5.43 -1.99 -10.31
CA ARG A 190 -4.62 -3.22 -10.25
C ARG A 190 -5.44 -4.48 -10.48
N TYR A 191 -6.62 -4.58 -9.87
CA TYR A 191 -7.55 -5.70 -10.13
C TYR A 191 -8.01 -5.71 -11.60
N TYR A 192 -8.34 -4.54 -12.15
CA TYR A 192 -8.69 -4.39 -13.56
C TYR A 192 -7.56 -4.87 -14.49
N LYS A 193 -6.32 -4.41 -14.25
CA LYS A 193 -5.16 -4.79 -15.07
C LYS A 193 -4.80 -6.27 -14.95
N ALA A 194 -4.93 -6.84 -13.76
CA ALA A 194 -4.70 -8.26 -13.55
C ALA A 194 -5.73 -9.12 -14.31
N TRP A 195 -7.00 -8.68 -14.37
CA TRP A 195 -8.01 -9.32 -15.21
C TRP A 195 -7.64 -9.29 -16.70
N GLU A 196 -7.25 -8.13 -17.21
CA GLU A 196 -6.82 -7.99 -18.61
C GLU A 196 -5.56 -8.80 -18.94
N ALA A 197 -4.60 -8.87 -18.00
CA ALA A 197 -3.40 -9.70 -18.14
C ALA A 197 -3.77 -11.19 -18.17
N ALA A 198 -4.69 -11.62 -17.31
CA ALA A 198 -5.21 -12.99 -17.31
C ALA A 198 -5.93 -13.31 -18.62
N HIS A 199 -6.72 -12.36 -19.17
CA HIS A 199 -7.37 -12.53 -20.46
C HIS A 199 -6.36 -12.66 -21.60
N THR A 200 -5.36 -11.77 -21.63
CA THR A 200 -4.28 -11.79 -22.63
C THR A 200 -3.50 -13.11 -22.59
N ALA A 201 -3.34 -13.70 -21.40
CA ALA A 201 -2.70 -15.00 -21.22
C ALA A 201 -3.63 -16.21 -21.49
N GLY A 202 -4.90 -15.97 -21.82
CA GLY A 202 -5.90 -17.01 -22.07
C GLY A 202 -6.44 -17.70 -20.81
N ALA A 203 -6.12 -17.20 -19.61
CA ALA A 203 -6.60 -17.77 -18.35
C ALA A 203 -8.08 -17.44 -18.08
N VAL A 204 -8.59 -16.31 -18.59
CA VAL A 204 -10.02 -16.00 -18.57
C VAL A 204 -10.51 -15.70 -19.99
N ALA A 205 -11.68 -16.23 -20.34
CA ALA A 205 -12.19 -16.18 -21.71
C ALA A 205 -12.71 -14.80 -22.14
N VAL A 206 -13.16 -13.98 -21.19
CA VAL A 206 -13.87 -12.71 -21.47
C VAL A 206 -13.05 -11.51 -21.02
N SER A 207 -12.90 -10.53 -21.91
CA SER A 207 -12.22 -9.27 -21.60
C SER A 207 -13.04 -8.40 -20.64
N ALA A 208 -12.39 -7.48 -19.93
CA ALA A 208 -13.12 -6.52 -19.10
C ALA A 208 -13.98 -5.55 -19.93
N THR A 209 -13.75 -5.43 -21.24
CA THR A 209 -14.57 -4.57 -22.11
C THR A 209 -15.93 -5.19 -22.39
N ASP A 210 -15.98 -6.53 -22.50
CA ASP A 210 -17.19 -7.29 -22.85
C ASP A 210 -18.07 -7.62 -21.63
N LEU A 211 -17.52 -7.54 -20.42
CA LEU A 211 -18.27 -7.69 -19.18
C LEU A 211 -19.19 -6.48 -18.91
N TYR A 212 -20.27 -6.64 -18.14
CA TYR A 212 -21.20 -5.56 -17.77
C TYR A 212 -21.70 -5.67 -16.33
N PRO A 213 -22.23 -4.59 -15.71
CA PRO A 213 -22.82 -4.68 -14.38
C PRO A 213 -23.98 -5.67 -14.32
N GLY A 214 -23.86 -6.70 -13.47
CA GLY A 214 -24.86 -7.78 -13.38
C GLY A 214 -24.60 -8.96 -14.33
N HIS A 215 -23.44 -8.99 -15.01
CA HIS A 215 -23.01 -10.14 -15.81
C HIS A 215 -23.03 -11.44 -14.99
N GLU A 216 -23.51 -12.50 -15.62
CA GLU A 216 -23.55 -13.83 -14.99
C GLU A 216 -22.13 -14.30 -14.60
N PRO A 217 -21.98 -15.01 -13.46
CA PRO A 217 -20.74 -15.67 -13.07
C PRO A 217 -20.04 -16.39 -14.22
N VAL A 218 -18.78 -16.06 -14.47
CA VAL A 218 -17.91 -16.83 -15.38
C VAL A 218 -17.15 -17.90 -14.60
N GLU A 219 -16.75 -18.97 -15.27
CA GLU A 219 -15.84 -19.95 -14.69
C GLU A 219 -14.47 -19.30 -14.44
N LEU A 220 -14.02 -19.33 -13.18
CA LEU A 220 -12.78 -18.69 -12.76
C LEU A 220 -11.67 -19.73 -12.59
N PRO A 221 -10.41 -19.37 -12.90
CA PRO A 221 -9.26 -20.23 -12.66
C PRO A 221 -9.08 -20.59 -11.18
N PRO A 222 -8.25 -21.60 -10.87
CA PRO A 222 -7.80 -21.88 -9.51
C PRO A 222 -7.24 -20.63 -8.81
N ALA A 223 -7.47 -20.53 -7.50
CA ALA A 223 -7.06 -19.36 -6.72
C ALA A 223 -5.53 -19.11 -6.74
N ASP A 224 -4.73 -20.19 -6.84
CA ASP A 224 -3.26 -20.12 -6.83
C ASP A 224 -2.70 -19.35 -8.05
N ASP A 225 -3.40 -19.42 -9.19
CA ASP A 225 -2.99 -18.79 -10.44
C ASP A 225 -3.13 -17.26 -10.41
N TRP A 226 -3.91 -16.72 -9.47
CA TRP A 226 -4.12 -15.28 -9.33
C TRP A 226 -2.80 -14.51 -9.16
N THR A 227 -1.84 -15.11 -8.45
CA THR A 227 -0.54 -14.50 -8.15
C THR A 227 0.32 -14.27 -9.39
N LEU A 228 0.06 -14.99 -10.48
CA LEU A 228 0.74 -14.82 -11.77
C LEU A 228 0.35 -13.51 -12.46
N TYR A 229 -0.89 -13.06 -12.28
CA TYR A 229 -1.45 -11.91 -12.98
C TYR A 229 -1.55 -10.67 -12.09
N TYR A 230 -1.77 -10.86 -10.80
CA TYR A 230 -1.85 -9.78 -9.83
C TYR A 230 -0.49 -9.45 -9.25
N THR A 231 0.27 -8.64 -10.01
CA THR A 231 1.54 -8.10 -9.51
C THR A 231 1.26 -6.93 -8.57
N SER A 232 1.41 -7.17 -7.26
CA SER A 232 1.28 -6.11 -6.27
C SER A 232 2.45 -5.09 -6.29
N ARG A 233 3.48 -5.27 -7.13
CA ARG A 233 4.83 -4.78 -6.81
C ARG A 233 5.60 -4.21 -8.00
N ARG A 234 6.08 -2.97 -7.85
CA ARG A 234 6.98 -2.25 -8.79
C ARG A 234 8.41 -2.84 -8.81
N SER A 235 8.75 -3.69 -7.85
CA SER A 235 10.15 -4.04 -7.56
C SER A 235 10.70 -5.19 -8.40
N ALA A 236 9.86 -6.17 -8.79
CA ALA A 236 10.32 -7.38 -9.48
C ALA A 236 10.88 -7.13 -10.89
N SER A 237 10.43 -6.08 -11.58
CA SER A 237 10.91 -5.70 -12.92
C SER A 237 12.00 -4.62 -12.90
N SER A 238 12.54 -4.28 -11.73
CA SER A 238 13.62 -3.29 -11.59
C SER A 238 14.98 -3.97 -11.50
N ASP A 239 16.06 -3.31 -11.92
CA ASP A 239 17.44 -3.82 -11.80
C ASP A 239 17.75 -4.25 -10.35
N ARG A 240 17.27 -3.47 -9.38
CA ARG A 240 17.34 -3.80 -7.96
C ARG A 240 16.62 -5.13 -7.64
N GLY A 241 15.46 -5.36 -8.22
CA GLY A 241 14.70 -6.60 -8.01
C GLY A 241 15.36 -7.82 -8.65
N ALA A 242 15.99 -7.65 -9.81
CA ALA A 242 16.77 -8.69 -10.46
C ALA A 242 17.97 -9.10 -9.59
N LEU A 243 18.72 -8.13 -9.06
CA LEU A 243 19.84 -8.39 -8.15
C LEU A 243 19.40 -9.10 -6.86
N ILE A 244 18.31 -8.65 -6.24
CA ILE A 244 17.77 -9.30 -5.02
C ILE A 244 17.31 -10.73 -5.32
N SER A 245 16.71 -10.97 -6.48
CA SER A 245 16.24 -12.30 -6.88
C SER A 245 17.42 -13.25 -7.11
N ALA A 246 18.45 -12.81 -7.84
CA ALA A 246 19.66 -13.59 -8.06
C ALA A 246 20.40 -13.93 -6.75
N ALA A 247 20.53 -12.95 -5.84
CA ALA A 247 21.11 -13.18 -4.52
C ALA A 247 20.28 -14.17 -3.67
N ALA A 248 18.94 -14.11 -3.77
CA ALA A 248 18.07 -15.05 -3.06
C ALA A 248 18.24 -16.48 -3.59
N GLU A 249 18.34 -16.65 -4.91
CA GLU A 249 18.54 -17.98 -5.53
C GLU A 249 19.87 -18.62 -5.14
N ALA A 250 20.95 -17.83 -5.09
CA ALA A 250 22.27 -18.29 -4.63
C ALA A 250 22.23 -18.83 -3.18
N GLU A 251 21.38 -18.25 -2.34
CA GLU A 251 21.15 -18.65 -0.95
C GLU A 251 20.04 -19.71 -0.80
N GLY A 252 19.48 -20.22 -1.89
CA GLY A 252 18.37 -21.19 -1.88
C GLY A 252 17.04 -20.64 -1.36
N ILE A 253 16.89 -19.31 -1.32
CA ILE A 253 15.70 -18.60 -0.87
C ILE A 253 14.79 -18.34 -2.07
N ARG A 254 13.47 -18.51 -1.89
CA ARG A 254 12.49 -18.16 -2.92
C ARG A 254 12.59 -16.66 -3.26
N PRO A 255 12.81 -16.27 -4.53
CA PRO A 255 12.94 -14.86 -4.95
C PRO A 255 11.79 -13.97 -4.48
N THR A 256 10.57 -14.50 -4.55
CA THR A 256 9.35 -13.79 -4.12
C THR A 256 9.38 -13.40 -2.64
N LYS A 257 10.02 -14.21 -1.78
CA LYS A 257 10.13 -13.94 -0.35
C LYS A 257 11.20 -12.88 -0.06
N ALA A 258 12.33 -12.91 -0.75
CA ALA A 258 13.35 -11.89 -0.62
C ALA A 258 12.85 -10.51 -1.08
N LEU A 259 12.12 -10.46 -2.20
CA LEU A 259 11.48 -9.24 -2.70
C LEU A 259 10.44 -8.70 -1.71
N GLU A 260 9.67 -9.56 -1.03
CA GLU A 260 8.72 -9.14 0.01
C GLU A 260 9.39 -8.44 1.19
N VAL A 261 10.50 -9.00 1.67
CA VAL A 261 11.27 -8.43 2.77
C VAL A 261 11.90 -7.10 2.36
N ALA A 262 12.46 -7.04 1.15
CA ALA A 262 13.12 -5.85 0.63
C ALA A 262 12.20 -4.64 0.44
N GLU A 263 10.90 -4.88 0.21
CA GLU A 263 9.90 -3.82 0.08
C GLU A 263 9.52 -3.16 1.41
N ASN A 264 9.84 -3.79 2.53
CA ASN A 264 9.50 -3.31 3.86
C ASN A 264 10.77 -3.08 4.71
N PRO A 265 11.61 -2.09 4.35
CA PRO A 265 12.89 -1.86 5.03
C PRO A 265 12.73 -1.53 6.52
N THR A 266 11.63 -0.89 6.91
CA THR A 266 11.33 -0.62 8.33
C THR A 266 11.05 -1.91 9.11
N ALA A 267 10.33 -2.86 8.50
CA ALA A 267 10.05 -4.16 9.13
C ALA A 267 11.33 -5.00 9.23
N LEU A 268 12.16 -5.02 8.18
CA LEU A 268 13.48 -5.66 8.20
C LEU A 268 14.37 -5.06 9.29
N ARG A 269 14.45 -3.73 9.39
CA ARG A 269 15.19 -3.05 10.46
C ARG A 269 14.70 -3.43 11.84
N ALA A 270 13.37 -3.49 12.04
CA ALA A 270 12.80 -3.91 13.32
C ALA A 270 13.19 -5.35 13.67
N ALA A 271 13.14 -6.27 12.71
CA ALA A 271 13.56 -7.66 12.90
C ALA A 271 15.05 -7.79 13.25
N ILE A 272 15.93 -7.06 12.55
CA ILE A 272 17.37 -7.03 12.83
C ILE A 272 17.64 -6.50 14.25
N MET A 273 16.94 -5.44 14.67
CA MET A 273 17.15 -4.85 16.01
C MET A 273 16.59 -5.71 17.14
N ALA A 274 15.56 -6.51 16.87
CA ALA A 274 14.88 -7.32 17.88
C ALA A 274 15.61 -8.66 18.18
N ASP A 275 16.41 -9.17 17.24
CA ASP A 275 17.12 -10.44 17.39
C ASP A 275 18.65 -10.28 17.27
N PRO A 276 19.43 -10.50 18.36
CA PRO A 276 20.89 -10.39 18.34
C PRO A 276 21.58 -11.29 17.29
N LYS A 277 21.06 -12.49 17.02
CA LYS A 277 21.65 -13.40 16.03
C LYS A 277 21.49 -12.86 14.61
N THR A 278 20.30 -12.37 14.29
CA THR A 278 20.03 -11.69 13.01
C THR A 278 20.90 -10.42 12.87
N ALA A 279 21.10 -9.66 13.94
CA ALA A 279 22.01 -8.50 13.92
C ALA A 279 23.46 -8.88 13.62
N GLU A 280 23.96 -9.96 14.20
CA GLU A 280 25.30 -10.47 13.95
C GLU A 280 25.46 -10.96 12.50
N ALA A 281 24.49 -11.73 12.00
CA ALA A 281 24.47 -12.20 10.61
C ALA A 281 24.49 -11.03 9.62
N ALA A 282 23.68 -9.98 9.85
CA ALA A 282 23.67 -8.79 9.01
C ALA A 282 25.01 -8.05 9.01
N ARG A 283 25.68 -7.94 10.18
CA ARG A 283 27.02 -7.35 10.27
C ARG A 283 28.06 -8.17 9.51
N ASN A 284 28.02 -9.49 9.62
CA ASN A 284 28.97 -10.36 8.94
C ASN A 284 28.77 -10.32 7.42
N ALA A 285 27.53 -10.29 6.95
CA ALA A 285 27.21 -10.11 5.53
C ALA A 285 27.74 -8.77 4.98
N LEU A 286 27.57 -7.67 5.74
CA LEU A 286 28.14 -6.37 5.36
C LEU A 286 29.67 -6.39 5.34
N LYS A 287 30.32 -7.05 6.32
CA LYS A 287 31.78 -7.20 6.33
C LYS A 287 32.27 -7.97 5.11
N ALA A 288 31.60 -9.07 4.75
CA ALA A 288 31.94 -9.86 3.57
C ALA A 288 31.80 -9.04 2.29
N LEU A 289 30.71 -8.27 2.13
CA LEU A 289 30.52 -7.37 0.99
C LEU A 289 31.68 -6.38 0.88
N THR A 290 32.03 -5.70 1.97
CA THR A 290 33.14 -4.73 1.96
C THR A 290 34.51 -5.38 1.75
N ALA A 291 34.67 -6.67 2.08
CA ALA A 291 35.89 -7.41 1.84
C ALA A 291 36.02 -7.77 0.36
N GLU A 292 34.92 -8.11 -0.30
CA GLU A 292 34.87 -8.38 -1.73
C GLU A 292 35.06 -7.12 -2.57
N GLU A 293 34.42 -6.00 -2.20
CA GLU A 293 34.65 -4.69 -2.83
C GLU A 293 36.14 -4.30 -2.73
N ARG A 294 36.74 -4.43 -1.55
CA ARG A 294 38.19 -4.17 -1.35
C ARG A 294 39.06 -5.11 -2.18
N ARG A 295 38.69 -6.39 -2.27
CA ARG A 295 39.40 -7.37 -3.08
C ARG A 295 39.38 -6.96 -4.55
N GLU A 296 38.23 -6.58 -5.08
CA GLU A 296 38.09 -6.13 -6.47
C GLU A 296 38.90 -4.85 -6.73
N GLU A 297 38.86 -3.87 -5.81
CA GLU A 297 39.67 -2.66 -5.89
C GLU A 297 41.18 -2.97 -5.89
N HIS A 298 41.65 -3.82 -4.98
CA HIS A 298 43.05 -4.23 -4.88
C HIS A 298 43.50 -4.95 -6.15
N LEU A 299 42.69 -5.86 -6.66
CA LEU A 299 42.99 -6.63 -7.86
C LEU A 299 42.97 -5.74 -9.12
N SER A 300 42.04 -4.78 -9.19
CA SER A 300 42.00 -3.76 -10.24
C SER A 300 43.28 -2.90 -10.24
N TYR A 301 43.73 -2.47 -9.06
CA TYR A 301 44.98 -1.72 -8.91
C TYR A 301 46.20 -2.52 -9.40
N VAL A 302 46.32 -3.79 -9.00
CA VAL A 302 47.43 -4.66 -9.43
C VAL A 302 47.40 -4.91 -10.94
N ARG A 303 46.21 -5.14 -11.53
CA ARG A 303 46.04 -5.26 -12.99
C ARG A 303 46.47 -3.99 -13.71
N GLN A 304 46.02 -2.83 -13.25
CA GLN A 304 46.40 -1.55 -13.85
C GLN A 304 47.93 -1.34 -13.83
N ALA A 305 48.57 -1.65 -12.70
CA ALA A 305 50.01 -1.54 -12.57
C ALA A 305 50.79 -2.50 -13.49
N ALA A 306 50.30 -3.73 -13.67
CA ALA A 306 50.91 -4.72 -14.57
C ALA A 306 50.71 -4.38 -16.06
N GLU A 307 49.47 -4.11 -16.46
CA GLU A 307 49.06 -3.99 -17.86
C GLU A 307 49.35 -2.61 -18.44
N GLU A 308 48.97 -1.54 -17.74
CA GLU A 308 49.16 -0.17 -18.21
C GLU A 308 50.56 0.36 -17.85
N GLY A 309 51.26 -0.30 -16.93
CA GLY A 309 52.52 0.19 -16.39
C GLY A 309 52.36 1.45 -15.54
N LYS A 310 51.14 1.74 -15.06
CA LYS A 310 50.81 2.93 -14.28
C LYS A 310 50.33 2.52 -12.90
N ALA A 311 50.84 3.18 -11.87
CA ALA A 311 50.39 2.95 -10.51
C ALA A 311 50.06 4.27 -9.82
N GLN A 312 49.04 4.25 -8.97
CA GLN A 312 48.77 5.35 -8.07
C GLN A 312 49.72 5.26 -6.87
N ALA A 313 50.53 6.29 -6.67
CA ALA A 313 51.40 6.44 -5.51
C ALA A 313 50.60 6.88 -4.27
N PRO A 314 51.16 6.78 -3.04
CA PRO A 314 50.44 7.12 -1.80
C PRO A 314 49.87 8.55 -1.73
N SER A 315 50.45 9.52 -2.45
CA SER A 315 49.89 10.88 -2.57
C SER A 315 48.61 10.96 -3.42
N GLY A 316 48.31 9.91 -4.17
CA GLY A 316 47.26 9.89 -5.18
C GLY A 316 47.74 10.26 -6.59
N GLN A 317 49.02 10.63 -6.77
CA GLN A 317 49.61 10.89 -8.08
C GLN A 317 49.81 9.58 -8.85
N VAL A 318 49.42 9.55 -10.12
CA VAL A 318 49.72 8.42 -11.02
C VAL A 318 51.15 8.55 -11.54
N ILE A 319 51.94 7.49 -11.38
CA ILE A 319 53.33 7.39 -11.83
C ILE A 319 53.49 6.27 -12.86
N GLU A 320 54.42 6.45 -13.79
CA GLU A 320 54.83 5.41 -14.74
C GLU A 320 55.86 4.49 -14.08
N LEU A 321 55.61 3.18 -14.12
CA LEU A 321 56.47 2.17 -13.54
C LEU A 321 57.62 1.81 -14.49
N PRO A 322 58.88 1.79 -14.00
CA PRO A 322 60.00 1.25 -14.74
C PRO A 322 59.75 -0.20 -15.18
N GLU A 323 60.33 -0.60 -16.31
CA GLU A 323 60.13 -1.93 -16.91
C GLU A 323 60.45 -3.07 -15.94
N GLN A 324 61.52 -2.94 -15.15
CA GLN A 324 61.89 -3.93 -14.14
C GLN A 324 60.79 -4.14 -13.09
N ILE A 325 60.22 -3.06 -12.57
CA ILE A 325 59.14 -3.11 -11.57
C ILE A 325 57.86 -3.66 -12.19
N ARG A 326 57.55 -3.29 -13.44
CA ARG A 326 56.40 -3.83 -14.16
C ARG A 326 56.46 -5.35 -14.34
N ASN A 327 57.65 -5.90 -14.58
CA ASN A 327 57.84 -7.35 -14.68
C ASN A 327 57.60 -8.04 -13.33
N GLU A 328 58.05 -7.45 -12.23
CA GLU A 328 57.80 -7.96 -10.87
C GLU A 328 56.30 -7.89 -10.51
N VAL A 329 55.63 -6.79 -10.85
CA VAL A 329 54.17 -6.65 -10.66
C VAL A 329 53.38 -7.65 -11.52
N THR A 330 53.82 -7.91 -12.75
CA THR A 330 53.21 -8.94 -13.62
C THR A 330 53.34 -10.34 -13.01
N ALA A 331 54.49 -10.66 -12.39
CA ALA A 331 54.67 -11.92 -11.69
C ALA A 331 53.72 -12.05 -10.50
N HIS A 332 53.58 -10.98 -9.70
CA HIS A 332 52.63 -10.90 -8.60
C HIS A 332 51.15 -11.00 -9.06
N LEU A 333 50.79 -10.41 -10.20
CA LEU A 333 49.45 -10.55 -10.77
C LEU A 333 49.16 -12.01 -11.15
N ALA A 334 50.14 -12.74 -11.71
CA ALA A 334 49.96 -14.13 -12.10
C ALA A 334 49.62 -15.05 -10.92
N GLU A 335 50.05 -14.70 -9.70
CA GLU A 335 49.75 -15.46 -8.47
C GLU A 335 48.29 -15.31 -8.02
N VAL A 336 47.61 -14.22 -8.38
CA VAL A 336 46.23 -13.89 -7.94
C VAL A 336 45.21 -13.83 -9.06
N THR A 337 45.60 -14.16 -10.29
CA THR A 337 44.71 -14.16 -11.46
C THR A 337 43.81 -15.39 -11.53
N ASP A 338 44.12 -16.45 -10.77
CA ASP A 338 43.21 -17.59 -10.64
C ASP A 338 41.98 -17.18 -9.80
N ASP A 339 40.78 -17.54 -10.26
CA ASP A 339 39.49 -17.22 -9.61
C ASP A 339 39.38 -17.83 -8.19
N THR A 340 40.37 -18.62 -7.78
CA THR A 340 40.47 -19.31 -6.50
C THR A 340 41.25 -18.55 -5.43
N ALA A 341 41.94 -17.45 -5.77
CA ALA A 341 42.66 -16.66 -4.77
C ALA A 341 41.69 -16.23 -3.65
N ASP A 342 42.15 -16.06 -2.41
CA ASP A 342 41.31 -15.50 -1.35
C ASP A 342 41.58 -14.00 -1.17
N THR A 343 40.72 -13.33 -0.39
CA THR A 343 40.85 -11.88 -0.13
C THR A 343 42.18 -11.53 0.55
N GLU A 344 42.72 -12.43 1.37
CA GLU A 344 43.98 -12.24 2.08
C GLU A 344 45.17 -12.25 1.11
N THR A 345 45.21 -13.23 0.20
CA THR A 345 46.23 -13.32 -0.84
C THR A 345 46.22 -12.08 -1.74
N VAL A 346 45.03 -11.66 -2.21
CA VAL A 346 44.90 -10.44 -3.03
C VAL A 346 45.39 -9.20 -2.28
N THR A 347 45.13 -9.12 -0.97
CA THR A 347 45.58 -8.01 -0.13
C THR A 347 47.10 -8.02 0.05
N SER A 348 47.70 -9.18 0.31
CA SER A 348 49.15 -9.34 0.40
C SER A 348 49.84 -8.97 -0.93
N THR A 349 49.26 -9.35 -2.06
CA THR A 349 49.78 -8.99 -3.39
C THR A 349 49.69 -7.48 -3.63
N TYR A 350 48.57 -6.86 -3.27
CA TYR A 350 48.42 -5.41 -3.32
C TYR A 350 49.48 -4.69 -2.48
N GLU A 351 49.72 -5.13 -1.25
CA GLU A 351 50.74 -4.56 -0.36
C GLU A 351 52.15 -4.71 -0.94
N ALA A 352 52.48 -5.87 -1.51
CA ALA A 352 53.77 -6.08 -2.18
C ALA A 352 53.96 -5.12 -3.37
N VAL A 353 52.92 -4.93 -4.20
CA VAL A 353 52.95 -3.96 -5.30
C VAL A 353 53.08 -2.52 -4.77
N GLN A 354 52.42 -2.16 -3.66
CA GLN A 354 52.60 -0.85 -3.04
C GLN A 354 54.04 -0.62 -2.55
N GLU A 355 54.70 -1.66 -2.02
CA GLU A 355 56.10 -1.56 -1.60
C GLU A 355 57.02 -1.32 -2.81
N LEU A 356 56.75 -1.98 -3.94
CA LEU A 356 57.48 -1.73 -5.20
C LEU A 356 57.28 -0.30 -5.70
N VAL A 357 56.04 0.20 -5.66
CA VAL A 357 55.71 1.59 -6.02
C VAL A 357 56.42 2.58 -5.09
N ALA A 358 56.47 2.30 -3.79
CA ALA A 358 57.20 3.11 -2.82
C ALA A 358 58.70 3.18 -3.13
N LYS A 359 59.32 2.06 -3.54
CA LYS A 359 60.72 2.02 -3.98
C LYS A 359 60.96 2.90 -5.22
N VAL A 360 60.02 2.94 -6.16
CA VAL A 360 60.10 3.84 -7.34
C VAL A 360 60.05 5.31 -6.92
N VAL A 361 59.11 5.66 -6.03
CA VAL A 361 59.00 7.02 -5.48
C VAL A 361 60.25 7.42 -4.73
N GLU A 362 60.82 6.50 -3.94
CA GLU A 362 62.05 6.74 -3.20
C GLU A 362 63.27 6.86 -4.11
N ALA A 363 63.30 6.22 -5.27
CA ALA A 363 64.42 6.36 -6.21
C ALA A 363 64.44 7.73 -6.91
N ASP A 364 63.29 8.39 -7.08
CA ASP A 364 63.16 9.68 -7.75
C ASP A 364 63.06 10.86 -6.74
N PRO A 365 64.08 11.73 -6.67
CA PRO A 365 64.07 12.90 -5.77
C PRO A 365 62.90 13.86 -5.99
N GLN A 366 62.41 14.01 -7.23
CA GLN A 366 61.29 14.91 -7.55
C GLN A 366 59.96 14.31 -7.10
N LEU A 367 59.73 13.02 -7.35
CA LEU A 367 58.54 12.32 -6.85
C LEU A 367 58.53 12.26 -5.32
N ARG A 368 59.67 12.01 -4.68
CA ARG A 368 59.78 12.04 -3.22
C ARG A 368 59.38 13.41 -2.66
N ALA A 369 59.81 14.49 -3.30
CA ALA A 369 59.47 15.85 -2.87
C ALA A 369 57.98 16.17 -3.10
N SER A 370 57.37 15.74 -4.22
CA SER A 370 55.94 15.92 -4.47
C SER A 370 55.09 15.14 -3.47
N GLU A 371 55.46 13.90 -3.17
CA GLU A 371 54.83 13.04 -2.16
C GLU A 371 54.88 13.65 -0.76
N GLN A 372 56.06 14.10 -0.33
CA GLN A 372 56.21 14.80 0.95
C GLN A 372 55.32 16.04 1.00
N ARG A 373 55.27 16.83 -0.06
CA ARG A 373 54.43 18.03 -0.12
C ARG A 373 52.95 17.70 0.00
N VAL A 374 52.46 16.71 -0.74
CA VAL A 374 51.05 16.29 -0.65
C VAL A 374 50.73 15.74 0.73
N ARG A 375 51.63 14.92 1.31
CA ARG A 375 51.49 14.38 2.67
C ARG A 375 51.39 15.50 3.71
N PHE A 376 52.28 16.49 3.65
CA PHE A 376 52.25 17.65 4.55
C PHE A 376 50.97 18.47 4.37
N GLN A 377 50.55 18.74 3.13
CA GLN A 377 49.31 19.48 2.86
C GLN A 377 48.07 18.74 3.35
N LYS A 378 48.00 17.42 3.15
CA LYS A 378 46.89 16.58 3.62
C LYS A 378 46.82 16.58 5.15
N ALA A 379 47.96 16.42 5.82
CA ALA A 379 48.04 16.50 7.29
C ALA A 379 47.56 17.86 7.82
N LEU A 380 48.09 18.97 7.28
CA LEU A 380 47.69 20.32 7.70
C LEU A 380 46.21 20.61 7.42
N LYS A 381 45.68 20.18 6.27
CA LYS A 381 44.27 20.34 5.91
C LYS A 381 43.35 19.55 6.85
N ALA A 382 43.75 18.32 7.23
CA ALA A 382 43.03 17.49 8.18
C ALA A 382 43.05 18.11 9.59
N THR A 383 44.21 18.52 10.09
CA THR A 383 44.33 19.21 11.39
C THR A 383 43.47 20.46 11.44
N ARG A 384 43.54 21.31 10.40
CA ARG A 384 42.69 22.50 10.29
C ARG A 384 41.21 22.16 10.33
N LYS A 385 40.78 21.13 9.58
CA LYS A 385 39.38 20.69 9.55
C LYS A 385 38.92 20.24 10.95
N ASN A 386 39.73 19.42 11.63
CA ASN A 386 39.41 18.90 12.95
C ASN A 386 39.33 20.01 14.01
N ILE A 387 40.24 20.98 13.97
CA ILE A 387 40.17 22.15 14.86
C ILE A 387 38.91 22.98 14.55
N SER A 388 38.60 23.21 13.28
CA SER A 388 37.43 24.01 12.88
C SER A 388 36.07 23.35 13.18
N SER A 389 36.04 22.03 13.39
CA SER A 389 34.80 21.33 13.78
C SER A 389 34.49 21.41 15.27
N ILE A 390 35.41 21.91 16.08
CA ILE A 390 35.17 22.15 17.51
C ILE A 390 34.36 23.44 17.63
N ASP A 391 33.17 23.34 18.24
CA ASP A 391 32.35 24.53 18.53
C ASP A 391 32.95 25.26 19.74
N PRO A 392 33.40 26.53 19.59
CA PRO A 392 33.98 27.28 20.70
C PRO A 392 32.99 27.55 21.84
N THR A 393 31.69 27.47 21.59
CA THR A 393 30.65 27.74 22.58
C THR A 393 30.45 26.57 23.56
N ASP A 394 30.81 25.35 23.16
CA ASP A 394 30.74 24.16 24.01
C ASP A 394 32.00 23.99 24.90
N LEU A 395 33.11 24.63 24.52
CA LEU A 395 34.40 24.52 25.22
C LEU A 395 34.34 24.87 26.72
N PRO A 396 33.65 25.94 27.18
CA PRO A 396 33.61 26.28 28.60
C PRO A 396 32.98 25.20 29.50
N ALA A 397 32.14 24.32 28.94
CA ALA A 397 31.47 23.26 29.69
C ALA A 397 32.35 22.01 29.91
N VAL A 398 33.38 21.83 29.08
CA VAL A 398 34.26 20.64 29.09
C VAL A 398 35.73 20.97 29.34
N VAL A 399 36.06 22.25 29.54
CA VAL A 399 37.43 22.71 29.76
C VAL A 399 37.93 22.32 31.15
N ASP A 400 39.01 21.55 31.17
CA ASP A 400 39.83 21.23 32.34
C ASP A 400 41.30 21.60 32.06
N ASP A 401 42.16 21.40 33.06
CA ASP A 401 43.58 21.74 32.97
C ASP A 401 44.34 20.87 31.95
N ASP A 402 43.94 19.61 31.78
CA ASP A 402 44.52 18.69 30.81
C ASP A 402 44.24 19.16 29.37
N LEU A 403 42.99 19.50 29.06
CA LEU A 403 42.59 20.02 27.76
C LEU A 403 43.27 21.36 27.44
N ARG A 404 43.44 22.23 28.45
CA ARG A 404 44.21 23.48 28.29
C ARG A 404 45.67 23.18 27.91
N GLN A 405 46.30 22.23 28.59
CA GLN A 405 47.69 21.84 28.31
C GLN A 405 47.85 21.23 26.91
N GLU A 406 46.88 20.44 26.45
CA GLU A 406 46.87 19.85 25.11
C GLU A 406 46.76 20.92 24.01
N ILE A 407 45.86 21.89 24.18
CA ILE A 407 45.70 23.01 23.24
C ILE A 407 46.98 23.86 23.19
N THR A 408 47.60 24.15 24.34
CA THR A 408 48.87 24.90 24.39
C THR A 408 50.00 24.12 23.71
N SER A 409 50.11 22.82 23.96
CA SER A 409 51.13 21.96 23.32
C SER A 409 50.95 21.92 21.80
N LEU A 410 49.71 21.84 21.31
CA LEU A 410 49.41 21.91 19.89
C LEU A 410 49.81 23.26 19.27
N GLN A 411 49.56 24.36 19.97
CA GLN A 411 49.96 25.70 19.55
C GLN A 411 51.49 25.81 19.43
N GLU A 412 52.24 25.30 20.41
CA GLU A 412 53.70 25.29 20.39
C GLU A 412 54.25 24.50 19.20
N LEU A 413 53.69 23.32 18.91
CA LEU A 413 54.07 22.51 17.74
C LEU A 413 53.84 23.24 16.42
N VAL A 414 52.70 23.93 16.28
CA VAL A 414 52.40 24.72 15.07
C VAL A 414 53.38 25.87 14.92
N ASN A 415 53.68 26.58 16.01
CA ASN A 415 54.65 27.67 16.00
C ASN A 415 56.07 27.19 15.64
N ALA A 416 56.49 26.05 16.19
CA ALA A 416 57.77 25.42 15.85
C ALA A 416 57.83 25.03 14.36
N LEU A 417 56.73 24.50 13.81
CA LEU A 417 56.64 24.18 12.39
C LEU A 417 56.77 25.44 11.52
N VAL A 418 56.09 26.53 11.88
CA VAL A 418 56.21 27.83 11.18
C VAL A 418 57.66 28.31 11.23
N ALA A 419 58.30 28.31 12.40
CA ALA A 419 59.68 28.74 12.58
C ALA A 419 60.66 27.93 11.71
N SER A 420 60.43 26.62 11.55
CA SER A 420 61.27 25.76 10.71
C SER A 420 61.25 26.11 9.22
N ILE A 421 60.16 26.76 8.77
CA ILE A 421 59.99 27.20 7.38
C ILE A 421 60.59 28.60 7.19
N THR A 422 60.41 29.50 8.17
CA THR A 422 61.00 30.86 8.12
C THR A 422 62.50 30.90 8.36
N SER A 423 63.10 29.88 9.00
CA SER A 423 64.56 29.81 9.19
C SER A 423 65.33 29.21 8.00
N ARG A 424 64.62 28.74 6.96
CA ARG A 424 65.19 28.08 5.76
C ARG A 424 65.02 28.90 4.47
N GLY A 425 64.38 30.07 4.54
CA GLY A 425 64.42 31.10 3.49
C GLY A 425 65.34 32.23 3.92
#